data_AF-A0A8I0PRX7-F1
#
_entry.id   AF-A0A8I0PRX7-F1
#
_cell.length_a   1.000
_cell.length_b   1.000
_cell.length_c   1.000
_cell.angle_alpha   90.00
_cell.angle_beta   90.00
_cell.angle_gamma   90.00
#
_symmetry.space_group_name_H-M   'P 1'
#
loop_
_entity.id
_entity.type
_entity.pdbx_description
1 polymer ?
#
loop_
_entity_poly.entity_id
_entity_poly.type
_entity_poly.pdbx_seq_one_letter_code
_entity_poly.pdbx_strand_id
1 'polypeptide(L)'
;MTLVEKFSIIGSIASATAIAVSLLVFWRQRYIEIKRIEEDRAKEFSALKKVITSKIIYLEYQIDWNESAFQLIKDNPSRKFILNKFDDSFYINMLPENANGNTMAKIYKLANELDGYFFSIARHSDDLIGGLIVLSEVIKLANDLIFAVVEHIDKSDRDKVLTQIEYAIKGFDDIRNEIKDINDIINKQTK
;
A
#
# COMPACT_ATOMS: atom_id res chain seq x y z
N MET A 1 26.20 70.57 -19.59
CA MET A 1 26.02 69.14 -19.83
C MET A 1 26.39 68.83 -21.27
N THR A 2 27.49 68.11 -21.50
CA THR A 2 28.02 67.80 -22.83
C THR A 2 27.24 66.65 -23.49
N LEU A 3 27.24 66.56 -24.82
CA LEU A 3 26.58 65.47 -25.56
C LEU A 3 27.01 64.07 -25.05
N VAL A 4 28.27 63.94 -24.64
CA VAL A 4 28.86 62.72 -24.10
C VAL A 4 28.22 62.32 -22.75
N GLU A 5 27.95 63.27 -21.87
CA GLU A 5 27.27 63.02 -20.58
C GLU A 5 25.82 62.57 -20.78
N LYS A 6 25.12 63.10 -21.78
CA LYS A 6 23.75 62.66 -22.13
C LYS A 6 23.73 61.23 -22.68
N PHE A 7 24.68 60.86 -23.54
CA PHE A 7 24.81 59.48 -24.04
C PHE A 7 25.20 58.48 -22.95
N SER A 8 26.06 58.88 -22.00
CA SER A 8 26.45 58.05 -20.86
C SER A 8 25.26 57.71 -19.93
N ILE A 9 24.37 58.67 -19.68
CA ILE A 9 23.16 58.46 -18.88
C ILE A 9 22.17 57.54 -19.62
N ILE A 10 21.95 57.75 -20.92
CA ILE A 10 21.06 56.91 -21.73
C ILE A 10 21.59 55.47 -21.79
N GLY A 11 22.90 55.29 -21.99
CA GLY A 11 23.54 53.96 -21.99
C GLY A 11 23.44 53.25 -20.63
N SER A 12 23.56 53.98 -19.52
CA SER A 12 23.41 53.44 -18.17
C SER A 12 21.97 53.02 -17.86
N ILE A 13 20.98 53.83 -18.27
CA ILE A 13 19.55 53.50 -18.12
C ILE A 13 19.18 52.31 -19.00
N ALA A 14 19.67 52.26 -20.25
CA ALA A 14 19.44 51.12 -21.15
C ALA A 14 20.05 49.83 -20.60
N SER A 15 21.25 49.89 -20.02
CA SER A 15 21.90 48.75 -19.37
C SER A 15 21.13 48.27 -18.13
N ALA A 16 20.72 49.18 -17.24
CA ALA A 16 19.89 48.85 -16.08
C ALA A 16 18.54 48.23 -16.49
N THR A 17 17.93 48.75 -17.55
CA THR A 17 16.67 48.20 -18.10
C THR A 17 16.88 46.81 -18.69
N ALA A 18 17.98 46.59 -19.43
CA ALA A 18 18.32 45.27 -19.95
C ALA A 18 18.53 44.23 -18.83
N ILE A 19 19.25 44.60 -17.78
CA ILE A 19 19.44 43.74 -16.59
C ILE A 19 18.10 43.42 -15.93
N ALA A 20 17.24 44.42 -15.74
CA ALA A 20 15.90 44.23 -15.16
C ALA A 20 15.03 43.29 -16.01
N VAL A 21 15.04 43.45 -17.34
CA VAL A 21 14.31 42.57 -18.26
C VAL A 21 14.88 41.15 -18.22
N SER A 22 16.20 40.98 -18.20
CA SER A 22 16.83 39.65 -18.08
C SER A 22 16.47 38.95 -16.77
N LEU A 23 16.45 39.67 -15.65
CA LEU A 23 16.00 39.14 -14.36
C LEU A 23 14.53 38.75 -14.38
N LEU A 24 13.66 39.55 -14.99
CA LEU A 24 12.24 39.23 -15.15
C LEU A 24 12.01 37.98 -16.01
N VAL A 25 12.75 37.84 -17.12
CA VAL A 25 12.68 36.63 -17.96
C VAL A 25 13.15 35.40 -17.18
N PHE A 26 14.27 35.50 -16.45
CA PHE A 26 14.77 34.42 -15.61
C PHE A 26 13.76 34.03 -14.52
N TRP A 27 13.18 35.01 -13.81
CA TRP A 27 12.17 34.75 -12.79
C TRP A 27 10.94 34.07 -13.36
N ARG A 28 10.47 34.53 -14.52
CA ARG A 28 9.31 33.93 -15.20
C ARG A 28 9.60 32.49 -15.63
N GLN A 29 10.78 32.23 -16.18
CA GLN A 29 11.20 30.86 -16.55
C GLN A 29 11.25 29.97 -15.31
N ARG A 30 11.84 30.46 -14.22
CA ARG A 30 11.94 29.70 -12.97
C ARG A 30 10.57 29.42 -12.35
N TYR A 31 9.67 30.38 -12.38
CA TYR A 31 8.29 30.20 -11.91
C TYR A 31 7.53 29.15 -12.73
N ILE A 32 7.65 29.20 -14.06
CA ILE A 32 7.03 28.21 -14.94
C ILE A 32 7.58 26.81 -14.67
N GLU A 33 8.89 26.68 -14.49
CA GLU A 33 9.54 25.41 -14.19
C GLU A 33 9.07 24.83 -12.85
N ILE A 34 9.04 25.65 -11.79
CA ILE A 34 8.54 25.24 -10.47
C ILE A 34 7.10 24.75 -10.57
N LYS A 35 6.23 25.54 -11.22
CA LYS A 35 4.82 25.18 -11.38
C LYS A 35 4.65 23.86 -12.15
N ARG A 36 5.43 23.63 -13.21
CA ARG A 36 5.39 22.37 -13.95
C ARG A 36 5.83 21.19 -13.07
N ILE A 37 6.90 21.35 -12.29
CA ILE A 37 7.37 20.30 -11.37
C ILE A 37 6.30 19.97 -10.33
N GLU A 38 5.61 20.99 -9.79
CA GLU A 38 4.50 20.79 -8.85
C GLU A 38 3.32 20.04 -9.49
N GLU A 39 2.93 20.40 -10.71
CA GLU A 39 1.87 19.71 -11.46
C GLU A 39 2.24 18.25 -11.78
N ASP A 40 3.48 18.00 -12.20
CA ASP A 40 3.97 16.66 -12.50
C ASP A 40 4.03 15.81 -11.22
N ARG A 41 4.49 16.37 -10.09
CA ARG A 41 4.45 15.69 -8.79
C ARG A 41 3.03 15.39 -8.32
N ALA A 42 2.08 16.31 -8.52
CA ALA A 42 0.69 16.10 -8.14
C ALA A 42 0.04 14.95 -8.94
N LYS A 43 0.36 14.85 -10.25
CA LYS A 43 -0.09 13.74 -11.10
C LYS A 43 0.55 12.41 -10.69
N GLU A 44 1.85 12.39 -10.43
CA GLU A 44 2.57 11.21 -9.93
C GLU A 44 1.94 10.71 -8.63
N PHE A 45 1.71 11.62 -7.67
CA PHE A 45 1.12 11.26 -6.39
C PHE A 45 -0.33 10.75 -6.52
N SER A 46 -1.13 11.36 -7.40
CA SER A 46 -2.49 10.90 -7.71
C SER A 46 -2.50 9.48 -8.31
N ALA A 47 -1.54 9.16 -9.19
CA ALA A 47 -1.40 7.82 -9.73
C ALA A 47 -0.99 6.81 -8.65
N LEU A 48 -0.03 7.18 -7.78
CA LEU A 48 0.39 6.33 -6.66
C LEU A 48 -0.77 6.03 -5.70
N LYS A 49 -1.60 7.03 -5.36
CA LYS A 49 -2.80 6.81 -4.54
C LYS A 49 -3.70 5.71 -5.12
N LYS A 50 -3.99 5.76 -6.43
CA LYS A 50 -4.82 4.75 -7.10
C LYS A 50 -4.21 3.35 -7.02
N VAL A 51 -2.90 3.24 -7.21
CA VAL A 51 -2.18 1.96 -7.09
C VAL A 51 -2.30 1.42 -5.67
N ILE A 52 -2.00 2.23 -4.67
CA ILE A 52 -2.08 1.84 -3.25
C ILE A 52 -3.49 1.39 -2.89
N THR A 53 -4.51 2.19 -3.21
CA THR A 53 -5.91 1.84 -2.96
C THR A 53 -6.30 0.52 -3.64
N SER A 54 -5.89 0.30 -4.89
CA SER A 54 -6.17 -0.97 -5.58
C SER A 54 -5.51 -2.18 -4.90
N LYS A 55 -4.30 -2.02 -4.35
CA LYS A 55 -3.60 -3.10 -3.63
C LYS A 55 -4.23 -3.36 -2.26
N ILE A 56 -4.65 -2.32 -1.55
CA ILE A 56 -5.39 -2.43 -0.28
C ILE A 56 -6.70 -3.20 -0.49
N ILE A 57 -7.49 -2.86 -1.51
CA ILE A 57 -8.74 -3.58 -1.82
C ILE A 57 -8.46 -5.06 -2.09
N TYR A 58 -7.40 -5.37 -2.83
CA TYR A 58 -7.03 -6.77 -3.10
C TYR A 58 -6.63 -7.51 -1.82
N LEU A 59 -5.89 -6.86 -0.92
CA LEU A 59 -5.53 -7.41 0.39
C LEU A 59 -6.77 -7.69 1.25
N GLU A 60 -7.74 -6.78 1.28
CA GLU A 60 -9.01 -6.97 1.99
C GLU A 60 -9.77 -8.21 1.49
N TYR A 61 -9.82 -8.44 0.17
CA TYR A 61 -10.43 -9.67 -0.36
C TYR A 61 -9.72 -10.94 0.10
N GLN A 62 -8.38 -10.93 0.18
CA GLN A 62 -7.62 -12.08 0.66
C GLN A 62 -7.89 -12.35 2.14
N ILE A 63 -8.02 -11.30 2.95
CA ILE A 63 -8.40 -11.39 4.35
C ILE A 63 -9.79 -12.03 4.48
N ASP A 64 -10.79 -11.52 3.76
CA ASP A 64 -12.16 -12.03 3.85
C ASP A 64 -12.27 -13.51 3.44
N TRP A 65 -11.51 -13.92 2.42
CA TRP A 65 -11.42 -15.32 2.02
C TRP A 65 -10.75 -16.20 3.07
N ASN A 66 -9.68 -15.72 3.69
CA ASN A 66 -8.99 -16.44 4.76
C ASN A 66 -9.88 -16.58 5.99
N GLU A 67 -10.57 -15.52 6.41
CA GLU A 67 -11.53 -15.57 7.51
C GLU A 67 -12.64 -16.58 7.24
N SER A 68 -13.20 -16.58 6.02
CA SER A 68 -14.23 -17.55 5.64
C SER A 68 -13.72 -18.99 5.75
N ALA A 69 -12.48 -19.25 5.31
CA ALA A 69 -11.85 -20.56 5.41
C ALA A 69 -11.59 -20.97 6.87
N PHE A 70 -11.10 -20.03 7.68
CA PHE A 70 -10.84 -20.23 9.10
C PHE A 70 -12.11 -20.46 9.91
N GLN A 71 -13.18 -19.72 9.61
CA GLN A 71 -14.47 -19.91 10.22
C GLN A 71 -15.04 -21.30 9.89
N LEU A 72 -14.92 -21.75 8.63
CA LEU A 72 -15.30 -23.10 8.23
C LEU A 72 -14.58 -24.17 9.08
N ILE A 73 -13.28 -23.99 9.34
CA ILE A 73 -12.50 -24.92 10.17
C ILE A 73 -12.97 -24.89 11.63
N LYS A 74 -13.18 -23.69 12.20
CA LYS A 74 -13.67 -23.52 13.58
C LYS A 74 -15.05 -24.14 13.79
N ASP A 75 -15.96 -23.96 12.84
CA ASP A 75 -17.34 -24.45 12.91
C ASP A 75 -17.44 -25.96 12.71
N ASN A 76 -16.42 -26.57 12.11
CA ASN A 76 -16.38 -28.01 11.81
C ASN A 76 -15.18 -28.69 12.47
N PRO A 77 -15.01 -28.56 13.80
CA PRO A 77 -13.75 -28.92 14.42
C PRO A 77 -13.53 -30.45 14.40
N SER A 78 -14.60 -31.25 14.32
CA SER A 78 -14.54 -32.72 14.27
C SER A 78 -14.22 -33.28 12.88
N ARG A 79 -14.18 -32.42 11.85
CA ARG A 79 -13.91 -32.84 10.47
C ARG A 79 -12.42 -32.96 10.21
N LYS A 80 -12.07 -33.90 9.34
CA LYS A 80 -10.72 -34.01 8.79
C LYS A 80 -10.58 -33.08 7.59
N PHE A 81 -9.45 -32.40 7.54
CA PHE A 81 -9.09 -31.50 6.47
C PHE A 81 -7.89 -32.06 5.72
N ILE A 82 -7.97 -32.10 4.39
CA ILE A 82 -6.84 -32.42 3.53
C ILE A 82 -6.30 -31.12 2.98
N LEU A 83 -5.01 -30.90 3.17
CA LEU A 83 -4.30 -29.78 2.62
C LEU A 83 -3.70 -30.13 1.25
N ASN A 84 -3.96 -29.30 0.25
CA ASN A 84 -3.27 -29.32 -1.03
C ASN A 84 -2.54 -27.98 -1.22
N LYS A 85 -1.22 -28.04 -1.36
CA LYS A 85 -0.37 -26.85 -1.53
C LYS A 85 -0.22 -26.55 -3.03
N PHE A 86 -0.52 -25.33 -3.46
CA PHE A 86 -0.39 -24.87 -4.85
C PHE A 86 0.23 -23.47 -4.88
N ASP A 87 1.49 -23.38 -5.33
CA ASP A 87 2.29 -22.14 -5.41
C ASP A 87 2.10 -21.24 -4.17
N ASP A 88 1.35 -20.14 -4.32
CA ASP A 88 1.10 -19.12 -3.29
C ASP A 88 -0.21 -19.34 -2.50
N SER A 89 -0.84 -20.51 -2.62
CA SER A 89 -2.12 -20.79 -1.99
C SER A 89 -2.25 -22.21 -1.43
N PHE A 90 -3.09 -22.31 -0.42
CA PHE A 90 -3.38 -23.53 0.30
C PHE A 90 -4.85 -23.88 0.11
N TYR A 91 -5.11 -24.99 -0.56
CA TYR A 91 -6.47 -25.50 -0.73
C TYR A 91 -6.76 -26.49 0.40
N ILE A 92 -7.80 -26.21 1.16
CA ILE A 92 -8.28 -27.09 2.20
C ILE A 92 -9.55 -27.77 1.71
N ASN A 93 -9.51 -29.09 1.64
CA ASN A 93 -10.67 -29.92 1.39
C ASN A 93 -11.17 -30.52 2.70
N MET A 94 -12.37 -30.15 3.10
CA MET A 94 -13.07 -30.78 4.22
C MET A 94 -13.65 -32.12 3.75
N LEU A 95 -13.29 -33.20 4.44
CA LEU A 95 -13.81 -34.54 4.13
C LEU A 95 -15.27 -34.69 4.62
N PRO A 96 -16.15 -35.36 3.85
CA PRO A 96 -17.50 -35.67 4.28
C PRO A 96 -17.49 -36.66 5.47
N GLU A 97 -18.33 -36.42 6.47
CA GLU A 97 -18.62 -37.40 7.54
C GLU A 97 -19.39 -38.60 6.98
N ASN A 98 -20.30 -38.37 6.04
CA ASN A 98 -21.16 -39.38 5.44
C ASN A 98 -21.35 -39.07 3.95
N ALA A 99 -20.58 -39.69 3.05
CA ALA A 99 -20.71 -39.82 1.58
C ALA A 99 -21.17 -38.63 0.70
N ASN A 100 -21.59 -37.48 1.23
CA ASN A 100 -22.20 -36.38 0.53
C ASN A 100 -21.41 -35.09 0.81
N GLY A 101 -20.58 -34.73 -0.16
CA GLY A 101 -20.01 -33.38 -0.32
C GLY A 101 -18.59 -33.21 0.23
N ASN A 102 -17.67 -32.81 -0.65
CA ASN A 102 -16.42 -32.17 -0.28
C ASN A 102 -16.65 -30.66 -0.26
N THR A 103 -16.48 -30.00 0.88
CA THR A 103 -16.41 -28.53 0.91
C THR A 103 -14.96 -28.13 0.73
N MET A 104 -14.68 -27.34 -0.29
CA MET A 104 -13.35 -26.79 -0.53
C MET A 104 -13.32 -25.34 -0.07
N ALA A 105 -12.32 -25.01 0.76
CA ALA A 105 -11.97 -23.64 1.10
C ALA A 105 -10.56 -23.37 0.64
N LYS A 106 -10.28 -22.11 0.30
CA LYS A 106 -8.96 -21.67 -0.12
C LYS A 106 -8.42 -20.68 0.91
N ILE A 107 -7.23 -20.96 1.41
CA ILE A 107 -6.42 -20.05 2.19
C ILE A 107 -5.36 -19.45 1.27
N TYR A 108 -5.22 -18.15 1.34
CA TYR A 108 -4.26 -17.34 0.61
C TYR A 108 -3.13 -16.89 1.52
N LYS A 109 -1.92 -16.89 0.98
CA LYS A 109 -0.88 -15.99 1.48
C LYS A 109 -1.33 -14.56 1.18
N LEU A 110 -1.30 -13.67 2.18
CA LEU A 110 -1.57 -12.26 2.00
C LEU A 110 -0.44 -11.62 1.17
N ALA A 111 -0.83 -10.94 0.10
CA ALA A 111 0.11 -10.27 -0.78
C ALA A 111 0.63 -8.99 -0.13
N ASN A 112 1.94 -8.79 -0.19
CA ASN A 112 2.56 -7.51 0.12
C ASN A 112 3.30 -7.00 -1.12
N GLU A 113 2.58 -6.26 -1.96
CA GLU A 113 3.11 -5.69 -3.20
C GLU A 113 3.38 -4.19 -3.09
N LEU A 114 3.29 -3.63 -1.88
CA LEU A 114 3.43 -2.19 -1.64
C LEU A 114 4.91 -1.77 -1.55
N ASP A 115 5.80 -2.68 -1.16
CA ASP A 115 7.24 -2.46 -1.03
C ASP A 115 7.87 -1.88 -2.32
N GLY A 116 7.40 -2.31 -3.49
CA GLY A 116 7.88 -1.84 -4.80
C GLY A 116 7.63 -0.35 -5.06
N TYR A 117 6.76 0.29 -4.28
CA TYR A 117 6.38 1.70 -4.43
C TYR A 117 6.97 2.61 -3.35
N PHE A 118 7.68 2.06 -2.36
CA PHE A 118 8.14 2.80 -1.19
C PHE A 118 8.99 4.02 -1.52
N PHE A 119 9.98 3.87 -2.41
CA PHE A 119 10.83 5.01 -2.84
C PHE A 119 10.05 6.09 -3.59
N SER A 120 9.00 5.72 -4.32
CA SER A 120 8.15 6.71 -5.00
C SER A 120 7.25 7.43 -4.01
N ILE A 121 6.70 6.72 -3.04
CA ILE A 121 5.82 7.29 -2.01
C ILE A 121 6.59 8.21 -1.05
N ALA A 122 7.79 7.80 -0.63
CA ALA A 122 8.66 8.60 0.25
C ALA A 122 9.03 9.97 -0.35
N ARG A 123 8.99 10.12 -1.68
CA ARG A 123 9.19 11.43 -2.34
C ARG A 123 8.02 12.40 -2.17
N HIS A 124 6.87 11.90 -1.73
CA HIS A 124 5.62 12.67 -1.63
C HIS A 124 5.07 12.75 -0.20
N SER A 125 5.25 11.72 0.63
CA SER A 125 4.63 11.66 1.96
C SER A 125 5.35 10.71 2.91
N ASP A 126 6.00 11.29 3.94
CA ASP A 126 6.67 10.55 5.01
C ASP A 126 5.68 9.77 5.90
N ASP A 127 4.51 10.36 6.17
CA ASP A 127 3.46 9.70 6.97
C ASP A 127 2.91 8.47 6.24
N LEU A 128 2.71 8.58 4.92
CA LEU A 128 2.17 7.50 4.12
C LEU A 128 3.16 6.35 4.00
N ILE A 129 4.46 6.64 3.81
CA ILE A 129 5.47 5.57 3.80
C ILE A 129 5.58 4.91 5.18
N GLY A 130 5.52 5.68 6.28
CA GLY A 130 5.52 5.15 7.63
C GLY A 130 4.36 4.15 7.86
N GLY A 131 3.14 4.55 7.52
CA GLY A 131 1.97 3.66 7.64
C GLY A 131 2.08 2.40 6.76
N LEU A 132 2.60 2.53 5.54
CA LEU A 132 2.77 1.38 4.64
C LEU A 132 3.84 0.38 5.12
N ILE A 133 4.90 0.87 5.78
CA ILE A 133 5.90 -0.01 6.42
C ILE A 133 5.26 -0.79 7.56
N VAL A 134 4.50 -0.13 8.43
CA VAL A 134 3.79 -0.81 9.53
C VAL A 134 2.82 -1.85 8.98
N LEU A 135 2.02 -1.50 7.97
CA LEU A 135 1.13 -2.45 7.29
C LEU A 135 1.89 -3.67 6.74
N SER A 136 3.05 -3.45 6.10
CA SER A 136 3.92 -4.52 5.58
C SER A 136 4.38 -5.48 6.69
N GLU A 137 4.75 -4.96 7.87
CA GLU A 137 5.14 -5.76 9.03
C GLU A 137 3.95 -6.57 9.59
N VAL A 138 2.78 -5.96 9.72
CA VAL A 138 1.58 -6.65 10.22
C VAL A 138 1.13 -7.74 9.24
N ILE A 139 1.18 -7.50 7.93
CA ILE A 139 0.92 -8.52 6.90
C ILE A 139 1.87 -9.71 7.05
N LYS A 140 3.15 -9.45 7.31
CA LYS A 140 4.13 -10.51 7.53
C LYS A 140 3.79 -11.37 8.75
N LEU A 141 3.43 -10.75 9.87
CA LEU A 141 3.01 -11.45 11.08
C LEU A 141 1.75 -12.30 10.84
N ALA A 142 0.75 -11.75 10.14
CA ALA A 142 -0.46 -12.47 9.78
C ALA A 142 -0.16 -13.67 8.85
N ASN A 143 0.76 -13.51 7.90
CA ASN A 143 1.23 -14.61 7.06
C ASN A 143 1.91 -15.71 7.87
N ASP A 144 2.76 -15.38 8.84
CA ASP A 144 3.40 -16.36 9.71
C ASP A 144 2.35 -17.18 10.48
N LEU A 145 1.27 -16.53 10.95
CA LEU A 145 0.14 -17.20 11.59
C LEU A 145 -0.65 -18.09 10.62
N ILE A 146 -0.90 -17.63 9.38
CA ILE A 146 -1.53 -18.44 8.34
C ILE A 146 -0.70 -19.71 8.08
N PHE A 147 0.63 -19.58 7.93
CA PHE A 147 1.49 -20.74 7.72
C PHE A 147 1.49 -21.68 8.93
N ALA A 148 1.45 -21.16 10.16
CA ALA A 148 1.33 -21.98 11.36
C ALA A 148 0.01 -22.77 11.39
N VAL A 149 -1.13 -22.14 11.04
CA VAL A 149 -2.42 -22.84 10.89
C VAL A 149 -2.29 -23.98 9.89
N VAL A 150 -1.76 -23.70 8.71
CA VAL A 150 -1.56 -24.68 7.64
C VAL A 150 -0.66 -25.84 8.08
N GLU A 151 0.43 -25.56 8.78
CA GLU A 151 1.34 -26.57 9.30
C GLU A 151 0.66 -27.48 10.34
N HIS A 152 -0.13 -26.92 11.25
CA HIS A 152 -0.84 -27.70 12.26
C HIS A 152 -1.99 -28.52 11.68
N ILE A 153 -2.63 -28.05 10.61
CA ILE A 153 -3.60 -28.85 9.84
C ILE A 153 -2.92 -30.07 9.24
N ASP A 154 -1.74 -29.90 8.63
CA ASP A 154 -0.95 -30.99 8.04
C ASP A 154 -0.56 -32.06 9.09
N LYS A 155 -0.22 -31.61 10.31
CA LYS A 155 0.12 -32.48 11.46
C LYS A 155 -1.09 -33.06 12.18
N SER A 156 -2.32 -32.68 11.79
CA SER A 156 -3.56 -33.06 12.50
C SER A 156 -3.57 -32.64 13.98
N ASP A 157 -2.90 -31.54 14.34
CA ASP A 157 -2.79 -31.01 15.72
C ASP A 157 -3.91 -30.00 16.01
N ARG A 158 -5.12 -30.53 16.27
CA ARG A 158 -6.38 -29.77 16.30
C ARG A 158 -6.42 -28.61 17.28
N ASP A 159 -5.96 -28.80 18.51
CA ASP A 159 -6.03 -27.75 19.54
C ASP A 159 -5.17 -26.55 19.13
N LYS A 160 -3.98 -26.82 18.58
CA LYS A 160 -3.12 -25.76 18.05
C LYS A 160 -3.71 -25.09 16.81
N VAL A 161 -4.36 -25.84 15.91
CA VAL A 161 -5.06 -25.22 14.75
C VAL A 161 -6.05 -24.17 15.22
N LEU A 162 -6.92 -24.51 16.17
CA LEU A 162 -7.95 -23.58 16.66
C LEU A 162 -7.35 -22.34 17.31
N THR A 163 -6.32 -22.51 18.16
CA THR A 163 -5.60 -21.40 18.78
C THR A 163 -4.92 -20.51 17.74
N GLN A 164 -4.24 -21.08 16.75
CA GLN A 164 -3.56 -20.30 15.71
C GLN A 164 -4.55 -19.56 14.80
N ILE A 165 -5.72 -20.14 14.53
CA ILE A 165 -6.79 -19.45 13.80
C ILE A 165 -7.25 -18.20 14.55
N GLU A 166 -7.43 -18.28 15.87
CA GLU A 166 -7.86 -17.12 16.67
C GLU A 166 -6.83 -15.99 16.61
N TYR A 167 -5.54 -16.32 16.69
CA TYR A 167 -4.48 -15.34 16.51
C TYR A 167 -4.46 -14.77 15.09
N ALA A 168 -4.65 -15.60 14.06
CA ALA A 168 -4.65 -15.14 12.68
C ALA A 168 -5.83 -14.20 12.38
N ILE A 169 -7.04 -14.49 12.88
CA ILE A 169 -8.20 -13.60 12.78
C ILE A 169 -7.91 -12.25 13.46
N LYS A 170 -7.33 -12.26 14.66
CA LYS A 170 -6.91 -11.02 15.31
C LYS A 170 -5.89 -10.24 14.47
N GLY A 171 -4.92 -10.93 13.86
CA GLY A 171 -3.96 -10.32 12.95
C GLY A 171 -4.64 -9.67 11.73
N PHE A 172 -5.75 -10.21 11.24
CA PHE A 172 -6.53 -9.58 10.17
C PHE A 172 -7.22 -8.30 10.61
N ASP A 173 -7.74 -8.25 11.84
CA ASP A 173 -8.29 -7.02 12.41
C ASP A 173 -7.21 -5.94 12.56
N ASP A 174 -6.00 -6.32 12.99
CA ASP A 174 -4.86 -5.42 13.06
C ASP A 174 -4.53 -4.84 11.66
N ILE A 175 -4.53 -5.67 10.61
CA ILE A 175 -4.35 -5.20 9.22
C ILE A 175 -5.45 -4.22 8.81
N ARG A 176 -6.72 -4.50 9.11
CA ARG A 176 -7.85 -3.61 8.77
C ARG A 176 -7.73 -2.25 9.48
N ASN A 177 -7.24 -2.23 10.72
CA ASN A 177 -6.98 -0.99 11.44
C ASN A 177 -5.89 -0.16 10.76
N GLU A 178 -4.77 -0.78 10.37
CA GLU A 178 -3.69 -0.09 9.64
C GLU A 178 -4.16 0.42 8.27
N ILE A 179 -4.97 -0.36 7.55
CA ILE A 179 -5.59 0.07 6.28
C ILE A 179 -6.44 1.32 6.47
N LYS A 180 -7.23 1.37 7.56
CA LYS A 180 -8.06 2.53 7.88
C LYS A 180 -7.20 3.77 8.12
N ASP A 181 -6.13 3.65 8.89
CA ASP A 181 -5.22 4.77 9.17
C ASP A 181 -4.53 5.27 7.90
N ILE A 182 -4.10 4.36 7.01
CA ILE A 182 -3.56 4.70 5.70
C ILE A 182 -4.59 5.45 4.84
N ASN A 183 -5.82 4.97 4.79
CA ASN A 183 -6.89 5.63 4.04
C ASN A 183 -7.16 7.05 4.59
N ASP A 184 -7.11 7.24 5.91
CA ASP A 184 -7.25 8.55 6.52
C ASP A 184 -6.10 9.50 6.14
N ILE A 185 -4.85 9.00 6.08
CA ILE A 185 -3.70 9.77 5.58
C ILE A 185 -3.91 10.17 4.12
N ILE A 186 -4.29 9.21 3.26
CA ILE A 186 -4.54 9.45 1.83
C ILE A 186 -5.61 10.53 1.64
N ASN A 187 -6.70 10.46 2.42
CA ASN A 187 -7.83 11.38 2.34
C ASN A 187 -7.48 12.79 2.84
N LYS A 188 -6.69 12.91 3.91
CA LYS A 188 -6.21 14.21 4.42
C LYS A 188 -5.36 14.96 3.38
N GLN A 189 -4.56 14.24 2.61
CA GLN A 189 -3.70 14.82 1.57
C GLN A 189 -4.43 15.12 0.25
N THR A 190 -5.76 15.17 0.26
CA THR A 190 -6.59 15.46 -0.94
C THR A 190 -7.46 16.72 -0.74
N LYS A 191 -7.36 17.38 0.41
CA LYS A 191 -7.97 18.69 0.72
C LYS A 191 -6.91 19.78 0.73
#